data_AF-A0AAW8B0G3-F1
#
_entry.id   AF-A0AAW8B0G3-F1
#
_cell.length_a   1.000
_cell.length_b   1.000
_cell.length_c   1.000
_cell.angle_alpha   90.00
_cell.angle_beta   90.00
_cell.angle_gamma   90.00
#
_symmetry.space_group_name_H-M   'P 1'
#
loop_
_entity.id
_entity.type
_entity.pdbx_description
1 polymer ?
#
loop_
_entity_poly.entity_id
_entity_poly.type
_entity_poly.pdbx_seq_one_letter_code
_entity_poly.pdbx_strand_id
1 'polypeptide(L)'
;MQYVERLKLEGAEWVRSQNFWLFGTATFKDGSRLTDSDATNDAKHFFNILDRQILKRKETMQGKRLDRLVFLEHGRLGANTHIHFFIKGTHLSQYKAIAKYAPIIWQERISKAHNLLLKDNIGLDDTRSEYCWKEIKSYQRDVLLTECCHLSNS
;
A
#
# COMPACT_ATOMS: atom_id res chain seq x y z
N MET A 1 8.93 -17.59 -22.58
CA MET A 1 8.14 -16.88 -21.54
C MET A 1 9.14 -16.28 -20.57
N GLN A 2 9.26 -14.96 -20.64
CA GLN A 2 10.42 -14.18 -20.19
C GLN A 2 10.35 -13.99 -18.66
N TYR A 3 11.45 -14.22 -17.93
CA TYR A 3 11.54 -14.16 -16.45
C TYR A 3 10.65 -13.11 -15.75
N VAL A 4 10.54 -11.91 -16.30
CA VAL A 4 9.70 -10.82 -15.78
C VAL A 4 8.21 -11.19 -15.71
N GLU A 5 7.68 -11.91 -16.70
CA GLU A 5 6.29 -12.40 -16.69
C GLU A 5 6.07 -13.39 -15.54
N ARG A 6 7.05 -14.27 -15.30
CA ARG A 6 7.01 -15.21 -14.18
C ARG A 6 7.05 -14.49 -12.83
N LEU A 7 7.96 -13.51 -12.69
CA LEU A 7 8.07 -12.70 -11.47
C LEU A 7 6.76 -11.96 -11.16
N LYS A 8 6.06 -11.47 -12.19
CA LYS A 8 4.74 -10.84 -12.03
C LYS A 8 3.69 -11.82 -11.52
N LEU A 9 3.66 -13.03 -12.06
CA LEU A 9 2.73 -14.08 -11.63
C LEU A 9 3.03 -14.56 -10.21
N GLU A 10 4.28 -14.91 -9.92
CA GLU A 10 4.71 -15.37 -8.59
C GLU A 10 4.52 -14.28 -7.53
N GLY A 11 4.82 -13.02 -7.87
CA GLY A 11 4.57 -11.88 -7.00
C GLY A 11 3.08 -11.67 -6.73
N ALA A 12 2.23 -11.81 -7.75
CA ALA A 12 0.77 -11.73 -7.58
C ALA A 12 0.23 -12.87 -6.71
N GLU A 13 0.71 -14.10 -6.91
CA GLU A 13 0.40 -15.26 -6.07
C GLU A 13 0.80 -15.05 -4.62
N TRP A 14 2.00 -14.51 -4.37
CA TRP A 14 2.47 -14.19 -3.03
C TRP A 14 1.61 -13.12 -2.34
N VAL A 15 1.22 -12.05 -3.04
CA VAL A 15 0.30 -11.04 -2.50
C VAL A 15 -1.05 -11.68 -2.15
N ARG A 16 -1.59 -12.53 -3.04
CA ARG A 16 -2.85 -13.24 -2.82
C ARG A 16 -2.78 -14.14 -1.59
N SER A 17 -1.69 -14.88 -1.40
CA SER A 17 -1.52 -15.77 -0.25
C SER A 17 -1.53 -15.05 1.10
N GLN A 18 -1.32 -13.72 1.12
CA GLN A 18 -1.40 -12.93 2.34
C GLN A 18 -2.85 -12.63 2.80
N ASN A 19 -3.86 -12.86 1.95
CA ASN A 19 -5.28 -12.67 2.29
C ASN A 19 -5.60 -11.26 2.85
N PHE A 20 -5.13 -10.22 2.17
CA PHE A 20 -5.42 -8.84 2.55
C PHE A 20 -6.89 -8.47 2.36
N TRP A 21 -7.42 -7.63 3.26
CA TRP A 21 -8.84 -7.27 3.25
C TRP A 21 -9.18 -6.12 2.32
N LEU A 22 -8.26 -5.16 2.21
CA LEU A 22 -8.48 -3.91 1.48
C LEU A 22 -7.31 -3.64 0.55
N PHE A 23 -7.65 -3.10 -0.62
CA PHE A 23 -6.71 -2.51 -1.56
C PHE A 23 -6.92 -1.00 -1.61
N GLY A 24 -5.84 -0.22 -1.50
CA GLY A 24 -5.88 1.23 -1.52
C GLY A 24 -5.04 1.82 -2.65
N THR A 25 -5.57 2.88 -3.26
CA THR A 25 -4.85 3.75 -4.19
C THR A 25 -4.82 5.16 -3.62
N ALA A 26 -3.65 5.60 -3.18
CA ALA A 26 -3.40 6.94 -2.66
C ALA A 26 -2.66 7.78 -3.70
N THR A 27 -3.26 8.90 -4.09
CA THR A 27 -2.77 9.80 -5.15
C THR A 27 -2.38 11.17 -4.60
N PHE A 28 -1.46 11.83 -5.30
CA PHE A 28 -0.99 13.19 -5.00
C PHE A 28 -1.60 14.21 -5.98
N LYS A 29 -1.69 15.49 -5.58
CA LYS A 29 -2.30 16.57 -6.40
C LYS A 29 -1.51 16.88 -7.67
N ASP A 30 -0.19 16.71 -7.61
CA ASP A 30 0.73 16.80 -8.76
C ASP A 30 1.85 15.77 -8.57
N GLY A 31 1.58 14.53 -9.00
CA GLY A 31 2.52 13.42 -8.89
C GLY A 31 3.78 13.57 -9.74
N SER A 32 3.85 14.58 -10.63
CA SER A 32 4.97 14.76 -11.57
C SER A 32 6.18 15.46 -10.96
N ARG A 33 5.96 16.21 -9.87
CA ARG A 33 7.00 16.95 -9.13
C ARG A 33 7.43 16.25 -7.85
N LEU A 34 6.94 15.04 -7.63
CA LEU A 34 7.17 14.29 -6.40
C LEU A 34 8.35 13.34 -6.59
N THR A 35 9.40 13.50 -5.77
CA THR A 35 10.50 12.53 -5.75
C THR A 35 10.06 11.25 -5.04
N ASP A 36 10.72 10.13 -5.34
CA ASP A 36 10.46 8.85 -4.66
C ASP A 36 10.70 8.97 -3.15
N SER A 37 11.69 9.75 -2.75
CA SER A 37 11.97 10.05 -1.34
C SER A 37 10.81 10.79 -0.67
N ASP A 38 10.23 11.80 -1.34
CA ASP A 38 9.06 12.51 -0.82
C ASP A 38 7.87 11.56 -0.67
N ALA A 39 7.57 10.77 -1.72
CA ALA A 39 6.48 9.79 -1.70
C ALA A 39 6.64 8.79 -0.55
N THR A 40 7.87 8.32 -0.38
CA THR A 40 8.24 7.35 0.65
C THR A 40 8.09 7.95 2.05
N ASN A 41 8.49 9.19 2.26
CA ASN A 41 8.33 9.88 3.55
C ASN A 41 6.85 10.13 3.87
N ASP A 42 6.05 10.54 2.87
CA ASP A 42 4.60 10.70 3.01
C ASP A 42 3.92 9.36 3.32
N ALA A 43 4.32 8.27 2.64
CA ALA A 43 3.85 6.91 2.92
C ALA A 43 4.17 6.49 4.37
N LYS A 44 5.43 6.67 4.81
CA LYS A 44 5.86 6.39 6.20
C LYS A 44 5.01 7.17 7.18
N HIS A 45 4.81 8.47 6.94
CA HIS A 45 4.02 9.33 7.82
C HIS A 45 2.57 8.84 7.91
N PHE A 46 1.94 8.59 6.76
CA PHE A 46 0.58 8.09 6.64
C PHE A 46 0.38 6.79 7.43
N PHE A 47 1.18 5.75 7.15
CA PHE A 47 1.01 4.45 7.80
C PHE A 47 1.31 4.48 9.30
N ASN A 48 2.28 5.29 9.74
CA ASN A 48 2.56 5.48 11.16
C ASN A 48 1.40 6.15 11.91
N ILE A 49 0.65 7.04 11.27
CA ILE A 49 -0.57 7.62 11.86
C ILE A 49 -1.68 6.59 11.86
N LEU A 50 -1.87 5.88 10.74
CA LEU A 50 -2.92 4.86 10.62
C LEU A 50 -2.75 3.74 11.66
N ASP A 51 -1.52 3.25 11.87
CA ASP A 51 -1.22 2.26 12.91
C ASP A 51 -1.60 2.79 14.30
N ARG A 52 -1.22 4.04 14.62
CA ARG A 52 -1.54 4.68 15.91
C ARG A 52 -3.02 4.95 16.11
N GLN A 53 -3.77 5.16 15.02
CA GLN A 53 -5.21 5.37 15.06
C GLN A 53 -5.99 4.08 15.32
N ILE A 54 -5.48 2.94 14.86
CA ILE A 54 -6.22 1.66 14.81
C ILE A 54 -5.77 0.67 15.87
N LEU A 55 -4.47 0.62 16.16
CA LEU A 55 -3.89 -0.28 17.16
C LEU A 55 -3.90 0.38 18.54
N LYS A 56 -3.91 -0.44 19.59
CA LYS A 56 -3.81 0.09 20.96
C LYS A 56 -2.43 0.70 21.18
N ARG A 57 -2.35 1.75 22.00
CA ARG A 57 -1.08 2.40 22.35
C ARG A 57 0.00 1.42 22.83
N LYS A 58 -0.37 0.43 23.64
CA LYS A 58 0.57 -0.61 24.11
C LYS A 58 1.16 -1.41 22.94
N GLU A 59 0.34 -1.75 21.95
CA GLU A 59 0.78 -2.53 20.79
C GLU A 59 1.72 -1.72 19.90
N THR A 60 1.41 -0.45 19.64
CA THR A 60 2.28 0.41 18.81
C THR A 60 3.61 0.73 19.50
N MET A 61 3.62 0.88 20.82
CA MET A 61 4.86 1.00 21.61
C MET A 61 5.74 -0.26 21.55
N GLN A 62 5.15 -1.43 21.30
CA GLN A 62 5.87 -2.69 21.09
C GLN A 62 6.29 -2.88 19.62
N GLY A 63 6.11 -1.86 18.77
CA GLY A 63 6.46 -1.93 17.36
C GLY A 63 5.46 -2.68 16.48
N LYS A 64 4.28 -3.07 17.00
CA LYS A 64 3.24 -3.72 16.20
C LYS A 64 2.72 -2.75 15.14
N ARG A 65 2.52 -3.26 13.92
CA ARG A 65 1.94 -2.55 12.78
C ARG A 65 0.81 -3.38 12.18
N LEU A 66 -0.08 -2.75 11.43
CA LEU A 66 -1.05 -3.47 10.60
C LEU A 66 -0.30 -4.19 9.46
N ASP A 67 -0.68 -5.43 9.19
CA ASP A 67 -0.14 -6.19 8.06
C ASP A 67 -0.46 -5.47 6.76
N ARG A 68 0.56 -5.18 5.97
CA ARG A 68 0.44 -4.47 4.70
C ARG A 68 1.61 -4.70 3.76
N LEU A 69 1.30 -4.61 2.48
CA LEU A 69 2.29 -4.43 1.41
C LEU A 69 2.04 -3.08 0.75
N VAL A 70 3.10 -2.35 0.43
CA VAL A 70 3.03 -0.98 -0.07
C VAL A 70 3.92 -0.86 -1.30
N PHE A 71 3.35 -0.34 -2.38
CA PHE A 71 3.97 -0.23 -3.68
C PHE A 71 4.01 1.22 -4.13
N LEU A 72 5.14 1.65 -4.70
CA LEU A 72 5.30 2.95 -5.34
C LEU A 72 5.18 2.77 -6.86
N GLU A 73 4.27 3.51 -7.49
CA GLU A 73 4.05 3.47 -8.93
C GLU A 73 4.11 4.87 -9.54
N HIS A 74 4.63 4.99 -10.76
CA HIS A 74 4.81 6.29 -11.44
C HIS A 74 3.94 6.47 -12.69
N GLY A 75 2.99 5.58 -12.93
CA GLY A 75 2.14 5.58 -14.12
C GLY A 75 2.93 5.38 -15.44
N ARG A 76 2.20 5.32 -16.56
CA ARG A 76 2.77 4.94 -17.87
C ARG A 76 3.89 5.86 -18.37
N LEU A 77 3.86 7.15 -18.01
CA LEU A 77 4.82 8.17 -18.42
C LEU A 77 5.82 8.57 -17.32
N GLY A 78 5.82 7.89 -16.17
CA GLY A 78 6.74 8.19 -15.06
C GLY A 78 6.43 9.49 -14.30
N ALA A 79 5.35 10.19 -14.66
CA ALA A 79 5.00 11.51 -14.16
C ALA A 79 3.80 11.51 -13.20
N ASN A 80 3.26 10.34 -12.82
CA ASN A 80 2.15 10.28 -11.89
C ASN A 80 2.45 9.31 -10.75
N THR A 81 3.27 9.78 -9.80
CA THR A 81 3.58 9.06 -8.58
C THR A 81 2.31 8.80 -7.77
N HIS A 82 2.07 7.56 -7.37
CA HIS A 82 0.99 7.15 -6.49
C HIS A 82 1.40 5.91 -5.68
N ILE A 83 0.69 5.67 -4.59
CA ILE A 83 0.95 4.55 -3.69
C ILE A 83 -0.20 3.57 -3.79
N HIS A 84 0.12 2.32 -4.11
CA HIS A 84 -0.78 1.20 -3.88
C HIS A 84 -0.46 0.49 -2.58
N PHE A 85 -1.48 0.00 -1.90
CA PHE A 85 -1.25 -0.85 -0.75
C PHE A 85 -2.33 -1.89 -0.58
N PHE A 86 -1.92 -3.04 -0.06
CA PHE A 86 -2.81 -4.04 0.49
C PHE A 86 -2.68 -3.99 2.01
N ILE A 87 -3.80 -4.06 2.74
CA ILE A 87 -3.79 -3.97 4.20
C ILE A 87 -4.84 -4.87 4.84
N LYS A 88 -4.51 -5.41 6.00
CA LYS A 88 -5.44 -6.15 6.88
C LYS A 88 -5.14 -5.87 8.35
N GLY A 89 -6.15 -6.06 9.17
CA GLY A 89 -5.99 -6.16 10.62
C GLY A 89 -6.13 -7.60 11.08
N THR A 90 -6.38 -7.79 12.37
CA THR A 90 -6.67 -9.08 13.00
C THR A 90 -8.14 -9.22 13.43
N HIS A 91 -8.89 -8.12 13.51
CA HIS A 91 -10.30 -8.11 13.89
C HIS A 91 -11.18 -7.27 12.95
N LEU A 92 -12.47 -7.62 12.84
CA LEU A 92 -13.44 -6.88 12.02
C LEU A 92 -13.59 -5.39 12.41
N SER A 93 -13.38 -5.04 13.69
CA SER A 93 -13.34 -3.64 14.12
C SER A 93 -12.24 -2.85 13.43
N GLN A 94 -11.08 -3.47 13.20
CA GLN A 94 -9.95 -2.86 12.50
C GLN A 94 -10.23 -2.71 11.01
N TYR A 95 -10.94 -3.66 10.38
CA TYR A 95 -11.41 -3.50 9.00
C TYR A 95 -12.19 -2.20 8.82
N LYS A 96 -13.24 -2.02 9.66
CA LYS A 96 -14.09 -0.83 9.63
C LYS A 96 -13.29 0.44 9.94
N ALA A 97 -12.33 0.35 10.85
CA ALA A 97 -11.46 1.46 11.20
C ALA A 97 -10.51 1.84 10.04
N ILE A 98 -9.92 0.88 9.33
CA ILE A 98 -9.08 1.15 8.15
C ILE A 98 -9.94 1.85 7.09
N ALA A 99 -11.10 1.27 6.76
CA ALA A 99 -12.02 1.80 5.77
C ALA A 99 -12.44 3.25 6.08
N LYS A 100 -12.68 3.56 7.35
CA LYS A 100 -13.06 4.89 7.81
C LYS A 100 -11.89 5.87 7.83
N TYR A 101 -10.78 5.51 8.46
CA TYR A 101 -9.74 6.48 8.83
C TYR A 101 -8.67 6.66 7.76
N ALA A 102 -8.40 5.66 6.90
CA ALA A 102 -7.36 5.80 5.89
C ALA A 102 -7.62 6.97 4.92
N PRO A 103 -8.82 7.14 4.31
CA PRO A 103 -9.07 8.28 3.42
C PRO A 103 -8.97 9.63 4.14
N ILE A 104 -9.47 9.70 5.38
CA ILE A 104 -9.43 10.91 6.21
C ILE A 104 -7.98 11.30 6.52
N ILE A 105 -7.19 10.35 7.03
CA ILE A 105 -5.79 10.60 7.39
C ILE A 105 -4.98 11.01 6.16
N TRP A 106 -5.18 10.36 5.02
CA TRP A 106 -4.48 10.74 3.78
C TRP A 106 -4.78 12.20 3.43
N GLN A 107 -6.05 12.57 3.39
CA GLN A 107 -6.48 13.91 2.99
C GLN A 107 -6.06 15.00 3.97
N GLU A 108 -6.09 14.73 5.28
CA GLU A 108 -5.84 15.73 6.32
C GLU A 108 -4.38 15.83 6.73
N ARG A 109 -3.60 14.76 6.59
CA ARG A 109 -2.26 14.65 7.20
C ARG A 109 -1.12 14.64 6.18
N ILE A 110 -1.43 14.50 4.90
CA ILE A 110 -0.43 14.52 3.83
C ILE A 110 -0.66 15.77 2.99
N SER A 111 0.28 16.72 3.05
CA SER A 111 0.12 18.05 2.45
C SER A 111 -0.14 18.01 0.95
N LYS A 112 0.44 17.02 0.26
CA LYS A 112 0.35 16.84 -1.19
C LYS A 112 -0.76 15.87 -1.61
N ALA A 113 -1.55 15.34 -0.67
CA ALA A 113 -2.61 14.36 -0.96
C ALA A 113 -3.70 14.92 -1.86
N HIS A 114 -4.10 14.12 -2.85
CA HIS A 114 -5.27 14.39 -3.68
C HIS A 114 -6.47 13.55 -3.27
N ASN A 115 -6.33 12.22 -3.30
CA ASN A 115 -7.41 11.30 -2.94
C ASN A 115 -6.84 9.97 -2.47
N LEU A 116 -7.63 9.22 -1.70
CA LEU A 116 -7.37 7.82 -1.38
C LEU A 116 -8.65 7.01 -1.59
N LEU A 117 -8.60 6.10 -2.56
CA LEU A 117 -9.68 5.16 -2.85
C LEU A 117 -9.38 3.82 -2.21
N LEU A 118 -10.33 3.30 -1.43
CA LEU A 118 -10.28 1.94 -0.90
C LEU A 118 -11.28 1.06 -1.64
N LYS A 119 -10.87 -0.18 -1.92
CA LYS A 119 -11.70 -1.23 -2.47
C LYS A 119 -11.60 -2.48 -1.60
N ASP A 120 -12.71 -3.18 -1.47
CA ASP A 120 -12.72 -4.51 -0.86
C ASP A 120 -11.84 -5.45 -1.69
N ASN A 121 -11.00 -6.19 -0.98
CA ASN A 121 -10.10 -7.19 -1.55
C ASN A 121 -10.47 -8.61 -1.05
N ILE A 122 -11.65 -8.75 -0.47
CA ILE A 122 -12.22 -10.02 -0.02
C ILE A 122 -13.10 -10.54 -1.17
N GLY A 123 -12.68 -11.60 -1.87
CA GLY A 123 -13.45 -12.22 -2.96
C GLY A 123 -12.60 -12.61 -4.17
N LEU A 124 -13.27 -12.95 -5.28
CA LEU A 124 -12.68 -13.54 -6.50
C LEU A 124 -12.03 -12.55 -7.49
N ASP A 125 -12.08 -11.23 -7.22
CA ASP A 125 -11.46 -10.24 -8.10
C ASP A 125 -9.96 -10.10 -7.81
N ASP A 126 -9.22 -11.07 -8.31
CA ASP A 126 -7.77 -11.27 -8.11
C ASP A 126 -6.90 -10.34 -8.96
N THR A 127 -7.51 -9.51 -9.82
CA THR A 127 -6.79 -8.71 -10.83
C THR A 127 -5.93 -7.58 -10.23
N ARG A 128 -6.21 -7.20 -8.98
CA ARG A 128 -5.51 -6.11 -8.27
C ARG A 128 -4.11 -6.51 -7.83
N SER A 129 -3.92 -7.77 -7.44
CA SER A 129 -2.61 -8.29 -7.03
C SER A 129 -1.63 -8.22 -8.21
N GLU A 130 -2.08 -8.55 -9.42
CA GLU A 130 -1.28 -8.43 -10.64
C GLU A 130 -0.97 -6.97 -11.01
N TYR A 131 -1.86 -6.03 -10.67
CA TYR A 131 -1.71 -4.62 -11.01
C TYR A 131 -0.41 -4.02 -10.46
N CYS A 132 -0.07 -4.32 -9.20
CA CYS A 132 1.12 -3.79 -8.53
C CYS A 132 2.43 -4.31 -9.12
N TRP A 133 2.41 -5.41 -9.86
CA TRP A 133 3.60 -5.98 -10.50
C TRP A 133 3.77 -5.49 -11.95
N LYS A 134 2.79 -4.79 -12.53
CA LYS A 134 2.83 -4.31 -13.93
C LYS A 134 3.99 -3.35 -14.18
N GLU A 135 4.36 -2.55 -13.17
CA GLU A 135 5.45 -1.57 -13.25
C GLU A 135 6.87 -2.19 -13.24
N ILE A 136 6.99 -3.50 -12.98
CA ILE A 136 8.26 -4.20 -13.23
C ILE A 136 8.50 -4.25 -14.74
N LYS A 137 9.32 -3.31 -15.20
CA LYS A 137 9.79 -3.17 -16.59
C LYS A 137 11.24 -3.65 -16.76
N SER A 138 12.02 -3.70 -15.68
CA SER A 138 13.40 -4.19 -15.64
C SER A 138 13.79 -4.62 -14.22
N TYR A 139 14.94 -5.28 -14.08
CA TYR A 139 15.49 -5.79 -12.81
C TYR A 139 15.76 -4.71 -11.74
N GLN A 140 15.74 -3.42 -12.08
CA GLN A 140 16.28 -2.35 -11.24
C GLN A 140 15.21 -1.44 -10.63
N ARG A 141 13.92 -1.68 -10.88
CA ARG A 141 12.88 -0.81 -10.35
C ARG A 141 12.28 -1.43 -9.09
N ASP A 142 12.64 -0.86 -7.95
CA ASP A 142 12.00 -1.18 -6.68
C ASP A 142 10.56 -0.67 -6.73
N VAL A 143 9.61 -1.62 -6.80
CA VAL A 143 8.18 -1.31 -6.79
C VAL A 143 7.64 -1.39 -5.36
N LEU A 144 8.29 -2.15 -4.47
CA LEU A 144 7.85 -2.36 -3.09
C LEU A 144 8.58 -1.41 -2.13
N LEU A 145 7.81 -0.58 -1.40
CA LEU A 145 8.33 0.26 -0.33
C LEU A 145 8.49 -0.58 0.95
N THR A 146 9.58 -1.35 1.02
CA THR A 146 9.83 -2.32 2.09
C THR A 146 9.74 -1.71 3.50
N GLU A 147 10.22 -0.49 3.69
CA GLU A 147 10.09 0.29 4.94
C GLU A 147 8.65 0.56 5.42
N CYS A 148 7.70 0.57 4.49
CA CYS A 148 6.29 0.80 4.74
C CYS A 148 5.52 -0.51 4.85
N CYS A 149 6.14 -1.63 4.46
CA CYS A 149 5.55 -2.96 4.55
C CYS A 149 5.64 -3.53 5.96
N HIS A 150 4.73 -4.44 6.29
CA HIS A 150 4.78 -5.27 7.47
C HIS A 150 4.02 -6.56 7.22
N LEU A 151 4.63 -7.70 7.54
CA LEU A 151 3.94 -8.99 7.60
C LEU A 151 4.24 -9.60 8.95
N SER A 152 3.20 -9.78 9.76
CA SER A 152 3.29 -10.61 10.95
C SER A 152 3.47 -12.06 10.49
N ASN A 153 4.60 -12.69 10.83
CA ASN A 153 4.70 -14.15 10.69
C ASN A 153 3.57 -14.76 11.51
N SER A 154 2.68 -15.48 10.82
CA SER A 154 1.55 -16.19 11.43
C SER A 154 2.05 -17.35 12.26
#